data_AF-A0A9W6DDJ0-F1
#
_entry.id   AF-A0A9W6DDJ0-F1
#
_cell.length_a   1.000
_cell.length_b   1.000
_cell.length_c   1.000
_cell.angle_alpha   90.00
_cell.angle_beta   90.00
_cell.angle_gamma   90.00
#
_symmetry.space_group_name_H-M   'P 1'
#
loop_
_entity.id
_entity.type
_entity.pdbx_description
1 polymer ?
#
loop_
_entity_poly.entity_id
_entity_poly.type
_entity_poly.pdbx_seq_one_letter_code
_entity_poly.pdbx_strand_id
1 'polypeptide(L)' 'MAFNADKYKWEGNSRKMYEYMVSEVPFIAQIGLKNMIGKWLDKREILVVTEDILFEAEEDLAPTAYKKKFKDTLDSLRTK' A
#
# COMPACT_ATOMS: atom_id res chain seq x y z
N MET A 1 -2.69 -18.14 1.12
CA MET A 1 -1.32 -17.60 0.92
C MET A 1 -1.21 -16.29 1.68
N ALA A 2 -0.21 -16.16 2.55
CA ALA A 2 0.10 -14.88 3.19
C ALA A 2 0.82 -13.98 2.17
N PHE A 3 0.52 -12.68 2.19
CA PHE A 3 1.24 -11.69 1.39
C PHE A 3 2.76 -11.76 1.67
N ASN A 4 3.55 -11.92 0.61
CA ASN A 4 5.01 -11.86 0.68
C ASN A 4 5.49 -10.55 0.05
N ALA A 5 5.83 -9.56 0.89
CA ALA A 5 6.29 -8.24 0.46
C ALA A 5 7.63 -8.28 -0.27
N ASP A 6 8.48 -9.29 0.03
CA ASP A 6 9.82 -9.43 -0.55
C ASP A 6 9.80 -9.95 -1.99
N LYS A 7 8.63 -10.34 -2.50
CA LYS A 7 8.42 -10.67 -3.92
C LYS A 7 8.55 -9.43 -4.82
N TYR A 8 8.30 -8.24 -4.28
CA TYR A 8 8.23 -7.00 -5.04
C TYR A 8 9.51 -6.19 -4.90
N LYS A 9 9.94 -5.56 -5.99
CA LYS A 9 10.99 -4.53 -5.94
C LYS A 9 10.33 -3.21 -5.51
N TRP A 10 10.80 -2.63 -4.42
CA TRP A 10 10.27 -1.35 -3.91
C TRP A 10 11.21 -0.22 -4.32
N GLU A 11 10.67 0.84 -4.92
CA GLU A 11 11.43 2.02 -5.34
C GLU A 11 11.01 3.28 -4.58
N GLY A 12 11.95 4.20 -4.35
CA GLY A 12 11.71 5.42 -3.57
C GLY A 12 11.27 5.12 -2.13
N ASN A 13 10.30 5.88 -1.62
CA ASN A 13 9.68 5.66 -0.31
C ASN A 13 8.48 4.70 -0.34
N SER A 14 8.21 4.02 -1.47
CA SER A 14 7.06 3.12 -1.58
C SER A 14 6.98 2.08 -0.45
N ARG A 15 8.11 1.48 -0.05
CA ARG A 15 8.13 0.51 1.07
C ARG A 15 7.63 1.13 2.38
N LYS A 16 8.06 2.36 2.68
CA LYS A 16 7.65 3.10 3.90
C LYS A 16 6.18 3.49 3.84
N MET A 17 5.71 3.93 2.68
CA MET A 17 4.30 4.23 2.43
C MET A 17 3.40 3.02 2.69
N TYR A 18 3.80 1.85 2.17
CA TYR A 18 3.08 0.60 2.41
C TYR A 18 3.08 0.21 3.89
N GLU A 19 4.23 0.27 4.56
CA GLU A 19 4.34 -0.03 5.99
C GLU A 19 3.48 0.92 6.83
N TYR A 20 3.42 2.20 6.45
CA TYR A 20 2.55 3.20 7.06
C TYR A 20 1.07 2.83 6.92
N MET A 21 0.59 2.56 5.69
CA MET A 21 -0.80 2.16 5.43
C MET A 21 -1.20 0.94 6.28
N VAL A 22 -0.30 -0.02 6.43
CA VAL A 22 -0.52 -1.19 7.29
C VAL A 22 -0.54 -0.81 8.77
N SER A 23 0.36 0.05 9.23
CA SER A 23 0.43 0.43 10.65
C SER A 23 -0.80 1.21 11.13
N GLU A 24 -1.43 1.95 10.23
CA GLU A 24 -2.60 2.79 10.51
C GLU A 24 -3.92 2.02 10.65
N VAL A 25 -3.97 0.79 10.14
CA VAL A 25 -5.12 -0.08 10.36
C VAL A 25 -4.95 -0.91 11.63
N PRO A 26 -6.06 -1.22 12.34
CA PRO A 26 -6.02 -2.06 13.53
C PRO A 26 -5.30 -3.39 13.25
N PHE A 27 -4.54 -3.90 14.23
CA PHE A 27 -3.73 -5.12 14.07
C PHE A 27 -4.50 -6.31 13.46
N ILE A 28 -5.76 -6.50 13.88
CA ILE A 28 -6.66 -7.53 13.36
C ILE A 28 -6.95 -7.40 11.85
N ALA A 29 -6.90 -6.18 11.30
CA ALA A 29 -7.16 -5.87 9.91
C ALA A 29 -5.89 -5.79 9.06
N GLN A 30 -4.71 -5.72 9.68
CA GLN A 30 -3.43 -5.62 8.96
C GLN A 30 -3.24 -6.77 7.98
N ILE A 31 -3.46 -8.02 8.41
CA ILE A 31 -3.31 -9.20 7.54
C ILE A 31 -4.25 -9.10 6.33
N GLY A 32 -5.47 -8.62 6.54
CA GLY A 32 -6.44 -8.39 5.47
C GLY A 32 -5.92 -7.38 4.45
N LEU A 33 -5.46 -6.22 4.92
CA LEU A 33 -4.93 -5.16 4.06
C LEU A 33 -3.70 -5.62 3.27
N LYS A 34 -2.74 -6.29 3.93
CA LYS A 34 -1.54 -6.84 3.26
C LYS A 34 -1.94 -7.77 2.12
N ASN A 35 -2.88 -8.68 2.37
CA ASN A 35 -3.37 -9.61 1.36
C ASN A 35 -4.17 -8.91 0.25
N MET A 36 -4.93 -7.86 0.55
CA MET A 36 -5.65 -7.08 -0.46
C MET A 36 -4.70 -6.35 -1.40
N ILE A 37 -3.72 -5.62 -0.85
CA ILE A 37 -2.69 -4.92 -1.63
C ILE A 37 -1.92 -5.93 -2.47
N GLY A 38 -1.49 -7.05 -1.89
CA GLY A 38 -0.80 -8.11 -2.63
C GLY A 38 -1.59 -8.68 -3.79
N LYS A 39 -2.87 -9.02 -3.57
CA LYS A 39 -3.74 -9.49 -4.65
C LYS A 39 -3.94 -8.44 -5.73
N TRP A 40 -4.03 -7.17 -5.35
CA TRP A 40 -4.18 -6.07 -6.30
C TRP A 40 -2.93 -5.90 -7.18
N LEU A 41 -1.73 -5.97 -6.58
CA LEU A 41 -0.46 -5.95 -7.30
C LEU A 41 -0.29 -7.17 -8.21
N ASP A 42 -0.54 -8.37 -7.70
CA ASP A 42 -0.45 -9.63 -8.45
C ASP A 42 -1.42 -9.63 -9.65
N LYS A 43 -2.66 -9.16 -9.46
CA LYS A 43 -3.66 -9.09 -10.53
C LYS A 43 -3.28 -8.12 -11.65
N ARG A 44 -2.48 -7.10 -11.33
CA ARG A 44 -1.98 -6.10 -12.28
C ARG A 44 -0.58 -6.44 -12.82
N GLU A 45 -0.05 -7.61 -12.46
CA GLU A 45 1.29 -8.08 -12.85
C GLU A 45 2.41 -7.10 -12.46
N ILE A 46 2.20 -6.36 -11.37
CA ILE A 46 3.14 -5.36 -10.88
C ILE A 46 4.25 -6.06 -10.11
N LEU A 47 5.49 -5.97 -10.61
CA LEU A 47 6.68 -6.49 -9.93
C LEU A 47 7.53 -5.39 -9.28
N VAL A 48 7.40 -4.15 -9.76
CA VAL A 48 8.08 -2.96 -9.23
C VAL A 48 7.03 -2.04 -8.64
N VAL A 49 7.08 -1.82 -7.33
CA VAL A 49 6.15 -0.95 -6.61
C VAL A 49 6.82 0.42 -6.42
N THR A 50 6.19 1.43 -6.99
CA THR A 50 6.57 2.84 -6.86
C THR A 50 5.60 3.54 -5.91
N GLU A 51 5.89 4.80 -5.58
CA GLU A 51 5.00 5.63 -4.77
C GLU A 51 3.65 5.83 -5.45
N ASP A 52 3.64 6.10 -6.75
CA ASP A 52 2.41 6.28 -7.55
C ASP A 52 1.51 5.03 -7.52
N ILE A 53 2.12 3.84 -7.59
CA ILE A 53 1.38 2.57 -7.51
C ILE A 53 0.66 2.42 -6.15
N LEU A 54 1.24 2.92 -5.06
CA LEU A 54 0.57 2.88 -3.77
C LEU A 54 -0.56 3.90 -3.64
N PHE A 55 -0.46 5.07 -4.31
CA PHE A 55 -1.59 5.97 -4.42
C PHE A 55 -2.74 5.34 -5.20
N GLU A 56 -2.45 4.67 -6.31
CA GLU A 56 -3.48 3.94 -7.07
C GLU A 56 -4.12 2.83 -6.23
N ALA A 57 -3.31 2.05 -5.51
CA ALA A 57 -3.81 1.00 -4.62
C ALA A 57 -4.64 1.57 -3.48
N GLU A 58 -4.28 2.74 -2.94
CA GLU A 58 -5.05 3.45 -1.93
C GLU A 58 -6.41 3.90 -2.47
N GLU A 59 -6.44 4.56 -3.63
CA GLU A 59 -7.69 5.01 -4.25
C GLU A 59 -8.64 3.84 -4.57
N ASP A 60 -8.10 2.68 -4.95
CA ASP A 60 -8.88 1.49 -5.27
C ASP A 60 -9.34 0.69 -4.03
N LEU A 61 -8.51 0.60 -2.98
CA LEU A 61 -8.71 -0.35 -1.88
C LEU A 61 -9.16 0.30 -0.56
N ALA A 62 -8.82 1.56 -0.34
CA ALA A 62 -9.06 2.18 0.96
C ALA A 62 -10.55 2.43 1.21
N PRO A 63 -11.08 2.08 2.40
CA PRO A 63 -12.41 2.50 2.79
C PRO A 63 -12.49 4.03 2.83
N THR A 64 -13.60 4.62 2.39
CA THR A 64 -13.78 6.08 2.27
C THR A 64 -13.40 6.85 3.54
N ALA A 65 -13.61 6.26 4.72
CA ALA A 65 -13.25 6.85 6.01
C ALA A 65 -11.73 7.07 6.20
N TYR A 66 -10.90 6.20 5.62
CA TYR A 66 -9.46 6.26 5.72
C TYR A 66 -8.79 6.90 4.51
N LYS A 67 -9.53 7.05 3.39
CA LYS A 67 -8.99 7.62 2.15
C LYS A 67 -8.28 8.94 2.35
N LYS A 68 -8.95 9.88 3.01
CA LYS A 68 -8.37 11.21 3.27
C LYS A 68 -7.09 11.12 4.11
N LYS A 69 -7.09 10.29 5.14
CA LYS A 69 -5.94 10.13 6.06
C LYS A 69 -4.73 9.47 5.36
N PHE A 70 -4.99 8.44 4.56
CA PHE A 70 -3.94 7.81 3.76
C PHE A 70 -3.41 8.78 2.73
N LYS A 71 -4.27 9.43 1.95
CA LYS A 71 -3.89 10.40 0.93
C LYS A 71 -2.99 11.52 1.48
N ASP A 72 -3.40 12.18 2.56
CA ASP A 72 -2.65 13.28 3.16
C ASP A 72 -1.25 12.84 3.62
N THR A 73 -1.11 11.62 4.13
CA THR A 73 0.17 11.12 4.64
C THR A 73 1.05 10.53 3.54
N LEU A 74 0.46 9.80 2.59
CA LEU A 74 1.18 9.33 1.41
C LEU A 74 1.77 10.50 0.63
N ASP A 75 1.02 11.60 0.48
CA ASP A 75 1.51 12.82 -0.17
C ASP A 75 2.71 13.42 0.59
N SER A 76 2.66 13.42 1.92
CA SER A 76 3.78 13.88 2.77
C SER A 76 5.03 13.01 2.69
N LEU A 77 4.89 11.73 2.31
CA LEU A 77 5.98 10.77 2.20
C LEU A 77 6.58 10.70 0.78
N ARG A 78 5.95 11.38 -0.18
CA ARG A 78 6.38 11.39 -1.58
C ARG A 78 7.77 12.00 -1.69
N THR A 79 8.67 11.31 -2.38
CA THR A 79 9.98 11.89 -2.69
C THR A 79 9.91 12.67 -4.00
N LYS A 80 10.41 13.92 -3.97
CA LYS A 80 10.52 14.78 -5.14
C LYS A 80 11.59 14.29 -6.09
#